data_AF-A0A9J7FFX8-F1
#
_entry.id   AF-A0A9J7FFX8-F1
#
_cell.length_a   1.000
_cell.length_b   1.000
_cell.length_c   1.000
_cell.angle_alpha   90.00
_cell.angle_beta   90.00
_cell.angle_gamma   90.00
#
_symmetry.space_group_name_H-M   'P 1'
#
loop_
_entity.id
_entity.type
_entity.pdbx_description
1 polymer ?
#
loop_
_entity_poly.entity_id
_entity_poly.type
_entity_poly.pdbx_seq_one_letter_code
_entity_poly.pdbx_strand_id
1 'polypeptide(L)'
;MSPFSSPTTRKEQECGNRPSNGKRKQNNLSSPTRKKSTAKDSDEFMVLLSKIERSSEKTMEIMKNLRSIQALENNRQLEDLIGVSLAPCSLKREVEKTRELMTKVTKQKLFDKKNSRIHPKEHHLDSFEFLKAILN
;
A
#
# COMPACT_ATOMS: atom_id res chain seq x y z
N MET A 1 14.98 9.28 34.23
CA MET A 1 15.58 10.63 34.18
C MET A 1 14.79 11.46 33.20
N SER A 2 14.03 12.46 33.68
CA SER A 2 13.10 13.31 32.89
C SER A 2 13.76 14.67 32.60
N PRO A 3 13.71 15.23 31.38
CA PRO A 3 14.49 16.42 31.03
C PRO A 3 13.68 17.73 30.99
N PHE A 4 12.54 17.84 31.67
CA PHE A 4 11.75 19.08 31.67
C PHE A 4 11.37 19.53 33.08
N SER A 5 12.12 20.50 33.62
CA SER A 5 11.66 21.37 34.71
C SER A 5 12.48 22.67 34.66
N SER A 6 11.83 23.77 34.27
CA SER A 6 12.38 25.12 34.29
C SER A 6 12.39 25.70 35.73
N PRO A 7 13.31 26.62 36.06
CA PRO A 7 13.38 27.19 37.41
C PRO A 7 12.26 28.23 37.63
N THR A 8 11.47 28.02 38.67
CA THR A 8 10.49 29.02 39.15
C THR A 8 11.22 30.01 40.06
N THR A 9 11.54 31.20 39.56
CA THR A 9 11.99 32.31 40.41
C THR A 9 10.80 33.20 40.76
N ARG A 10 10.29 33.03 41.99
CA ARG A 10 9.30 33.91 42.62
C ARG A 10 9.97 35.22 42.99
N LYS A 11 9.58 36.34 42.38
CA LYS A 11 9.81 37.67 42.94
C LYS A 11 8.46 38.23 43.36
N GLU A 12 8.18 38.15 44.66
CA GLU A 12 7.23 39.06 45.30
C GLU A 12 7.78 40.47 45.15
N GLN A 13 7.06 41.31 44.40
CA GLN A 13 7.27 42.74 44.42
C GLN A 13 6.06 43.36 45.10
N GLU A 14 6.22 43.60 46.39
CA GLU A 14 5.33 44.39 47.23
C GLU A 14 5.18 45.81 46.63
N CYS A 15 3.98 46.17 46.19
CA CYS A 15 3.65 47.52 45.74
C CYS A 15 3.53 48.45 46.96
N GLY A 16 4.66 48.92 47.47
CA GLY A 16 4.72 50.02 48.43
C GLY A 16 4.57 51.37 47.73
N ASN A 17 3.37 51.95 47.74
CA ASN A 17 3.13 53.31 47.30
C ASN A 17 3.74 54.30 48.30
N ARG A 18 4.90 54.91 47.98
CA ARG A 18 5.45 56.05 48.73
C ARG A 18 6.05 57.07 47.76
N PRO A 19 5.60 58.34 47.75
CA PRO A 19 6.17 59.35 46.87
C PRO A 19 7.43 59.93 47.51
N SER A 20 8.61 59.54 47.02
CA SER A 20 9.88 60.14 47.43
C SER A 20 10.24 61.29 46.50
N ASN A 21 10.22 62.50 47.05
CA ASN A 21 10.60 63.74 46.39
C ASN A 21 12.12 63.74 46.16
N GLY A 22 12.55 63.54 44.91
CA GLY A 22 13.95 63.53 44.53
C GLY A 22 14.16 64.08 43.12
N LYS A 23 14.96 65.15 43.02
CA LYS A 23 15.39 65.84 41.79
C LYS A 23 15.56 64.87 40.60
N ARG A 24 14.72 65.00 39.57
CA ARG A 24 14.89 64.31 38.30
C ARG A 24 16.03 64.97 37.53
N LYS A 25 17.16 64.27 37.36
CA LYS A 25 18.06 64.53 36.23
C LYS A 25 17.30 64.17 34.95
N GLN A 26 17.16 65.13 34.03
CA GLN A 26 16.72 64.85 32.66
C GLN A 26 17.81 64.03 31.99
N ASN A 27 17.65 62.71 32.02
CA ASN A 27 18.36 61.85 31.10
C ASN A 27 17.65 62.04 29.75
N ASN A 28 18.34 62.66 28.80
CA ASN A 28 17.96 62.66 27.40
C ASN A 28 18.06 61.22 26.87
N LEU A 29 17.10 60.38 27.26
CA LEU A 29 16.79 59.16 26.55
C LEU A 29 16.14 59.60 25.26
N SER A 30 16.96 59.75 24.22
CA SER A 30 16.46 59.68 22.86
C SER A 30 15.60 58.42 22.79
N SER A 31 14.30 58.63 22.60
CA SER A 31 13.37 57.54 22.27
C SER A 31 14.01 56.73 21.15
N PRO A 32 14.07 55.38 21.22
CA PRO A 32 14.56 54.60 20.09
C PRO A 32 13.64 54.95 18.94
N THR A 33 14.20 55.64 17.96
CA THR A 33 13.51 56.10 16.75
C THR A 33 12.81 54.87 16.20
N ARG A 34 11.48 54.86 16.26
CA ARG A 34 10.66 53.78 15.70
C ARG A 34 11.05 53.70 14.22
N LYS A 35 11.90 52.73 13.88
CA LYS A 35 12.25 52.45 12.49
C LYS A 35 10.90 52.19 11.82
N LYS A 36 10.48 53.09 10.93
CA LYS A 36 9.40 52.81 9.99
C LYS A 36 9.85 51.56 9.24
N SER A 37 9.30 50.41 9.60
CA SER A 37 9.42 49.19 8.81
C SER A 37 8.99 49.57 7.40
N THR A 38 9.95 49.51 6.48
CA THR A 38 9.70 49.82 5.08
C THR A 38 8.75 48.76 4.53
N ALA A 39 7.88 49.13 3.58
CA ALA A 39 6.91 48.22 2.94
C ALA A 39 7.55 46.94 2.33
N LYS A 40 8.88 46.92 2.20
CA LYS A 40 9.67 45.78 1.77
C LYS A 40 9.64 44.60 2.76
N ASP A 41 9.62 44.89 4.07
CA ASP A 41 9.59 43.86 5.11
C ASP A 41 8.20 43.18 5.18
N SER A 42 7.13 43.92 4.87
CA SER A 42 5.78 43.35 4.78
C SER A 42 5.63 42.42 3.58
N ASP A 43 6.21 42.75 2.43
CA ASP A 43 6.17 41.88 1.25
C ASP A 43 6.93 40.57 1.48
N GLU A 44 8.10 40.63 2.12
CA GLU A 44 8.87 39.43 2.46
C GLU A 44 8.13 38.53 3.46
N PHE A 45 7.47 39.13 4.45
CA PHE A 45 6.62 38.41 5.39
C PHE A 45 5.43 37.72 4.70
N MET A 46 4.76 38.40 3.77
CA MET A 46 3.65 37.82 2.99
C MET A 46 4.14 36.66 2.10
N VAL A 47 5.32 36.79 1.48
CA VAL A 47 5.94 35.70 0.71
C VAL A 47 6.24 34.51 1.61
N LEU A 48 6.79 34.73 2.81
CA LEU A 48 7.06 33.65 3.76
C LEU A 48 5.77 32.95 4.20
N LEU A 49 4.72 33.70 4.53
CA LEU A 49 3.42 33.16 4.92
C LEU A 49 2.85 32.26 3.81
N SER A 50 2.91 32.72 2.56
CA SER A 50 2.44 31.92 1.41
C SER A 50 3.23 30.60 1.23
N LYS A 51 4.53 30.59 1.54
CA LYS A 51 5.35 29.36 1.52
C LYS A 51 4.96 28.42 2.65
N ILE A 52 4.71 28.96 3.84
CA ILE A 52 4.24 28.20 5.00
C ILE A 52 2.90 27.55 4.70
N GLU A 53 1.94 28.31 4.17
CA GLU A 53 0.61 27.80 3.79
C GLU A 53 0.71 26.66 2.77
N ARG A 54 1.44 26.84 1.67
CA ARG A 54 1.67 25.77 0.68
C ARG A 54 2.36 24.55 1.27
N SER A 55 3.32 24.75 2.19
CA SER A 55 3.98 23.63 2.86
C SER A 55 3.03 22.88 3.78
N SER A 56 2.15 23.60 4.50
CA SER A 56 1.15 23.04 5.39
C SER A 56 0.13 22.19 4.65
N GLU A 57 -0.34 22.66 3.49
CA GLU A 57 -1.24 21.91 2.62
C GLU A 57 -0.62 20.59 2.17
N LYS A 58 0.64 20.61 1.70
CA LYS A 58 1.39 19.39 1.35
C LYS A 58 1.55 18.45 2.54
N THR A 59 1.83 18.97 3.74
CA THR A 59 1.92 18.15 4.95
C THR A 59 0.58 17.49 5.27
N MET A 60 -0.54 18.20 5.11
CA MET A 60 -1.87 17.60 5.30
C MET A 60 -2.16 16.50 4.29
N GLU A 61 -1.78 16.68 3.03
CA GLU A 61 -1.93 15.65 1.99
C GLU A 61 -1.10 14.40 2.30
N ILE A 62 0.16 14.57 2.71
CA ILE A 62 1.03 13.48 3.16
C ILE A 62 0.37 12.74 4.34
N MET A 63 -0.14 13.46 5.35
CA MET A 63 -0.82 12.85 6.50
C MET A 63 -2.06 12.04 6.09
N LYS A 64 -2.85 12.54 5.13
CA LYS A 64 -4.03 11.83 4.62
C LYS A 64 -3.64 10.53 3.91
N ASN A 65 -2.60 10.59 3.07
CA ASN A 65 -2.09 9.42 2.35
C ASN A 65 -1.53 8.38 3.33
N LEU A 66 -0.78 8.81 4.34
CA LEU A 66 -0.26 7.92 5.39
C LEU A 66 -1.38 7.24 6.17
N ARG A 67 -2.44 7.97 6.55
CA ARG A 67 -3.62 7.36 7.20
C ARG A 67 -4.30 6.35 6.31
N SER A 68 -4.37 6.62 5.01
CA SER A 68 -4.96 5.70 4.03
C SER A 68 -4.12 4.43 3.92
N ILE A 69 -2.79 4.55 3.87
CA ILE A 69 -1.86 3.39 3.87
C ILE A 69 -1.99 2.60 5.18
N GLN A 70 -1.99 3.29 6.32
CA GLN A 70 -2.12 2.66 7.64
C GLN A 70 -3.47 1.94 7.81
N ALA A 71 -4.55 2.46 7.23
CA ALA A 71 -5.85 1.79 7.24
C ALA A 71 -5.87 0.50 6.37
N LEU A 72 -4.95 0.40 5.41
CA LEU A 72 -4.75 -0.80 4.58
C LEU A 72 -3.72 -1.75 5.19
N GLU A 73 -2.90 -1.28 6.12
CA GLU A 73 -1.90 -2.07 6.84
C GLU A 73 -2.63 -3.14 7.69
N ASN A 74 -2.21 -4.41 7.57
CA ASN A 74 -2.85 -5.57 8.19
C ASN A 74 -4.28 -5.88 7.70
N ASN A 75 -4.67 -5.39 6.52
CA ASN A 75 -5.92 -5.79 5.91
C ASN A 75 -5.80 -7.22 5.35
N ARG A 76 -6.26 -8.19 6.13
CA ARG A 76 -6.24 -9.61 5.77
C ARG A 76 -6.95 -9.93 4.45
N GLN A 77 -8.02 -9.23 4.09
CA GLN A 77 -8.69 -9.46 2.80
C GLN A 77 -7.82 -8.99 1.62
N LEU A 78 -7.07 -7.91 1.79
CA LEU A 78 -6.10 -7.43 0.80
C LEU A 78 -4.87 -8.36 0.74
N GLU A 79 -4.37 -8.80 1.89
CA GLU A 79 -3.31 -9.81 2.00
C GLU A 79 -3.74 -11.12 1.37
N ASP A 80 -4.99 -11.56 1.53
CA ASP A 80 -5.53 -12.75 0.89
C ASP A 80 -5.71 -12.51 -0.61
N LEU A 81 -6.22 -11.35 -1.06
CA LEU A 81 -6.35 -11.06 -2.49
C LEU A 81 -4.98 -11.05 -3.22
N ILE A 82 -3.96 -10.48 -2.60
CA ILE A 82 -2.58 -10.43 -3.14
C ILE A 82 -1.85 -11.77 -2.89
N GLY A 83 -2.06 -12.39 -1.75
CA GLY A 83 -1.35 -13.58 -1.24
C GLY A 83 -1.93 -14.91 -1.71
N VAL A 84 -3.22 -15.00 -2.03
CA VAL A 84 -3.84 -16.16 -2.70
C VAL A 84 -3.27 -16.34 -4.10
N SER A 85 -2.75 -15.27 -4.72
CA SER A 85 -1.99 -15.33 -5.98
C SER A 85 -0.52 -15.74 -5.79
N LEU A 86 -0.02 -15.85 -4.56
CA LEU A 86 1.42 -16.02 -4.27
C LEU A 86 1.80 -17.40 -3.74
N ALA A 87 0.89 -18.38 -3.75
CA ALA A 87 1.39 -19.73 -4.01
C ALA A 87 1.94 -19.66 -5.44
N PRO A 88 3.27 -19.69 -5.66
CA PRO A 88 3.78 -19.65 -7.01
C PRO A 88 3.32 -20.96 -7.63
N CYS A 89 2.22 -20.93 -8.39
CA CYS A 89 1.92 -21.99 -9.32
C CYS A 89 3.15 -22.02 -10.21
N SER A 90 4.03 -22.97 -9.92
CA SER A 90 5.25 -23.18 -10.68
C SER A 90 4.81 -23.31 -12.13
N LEU A 91 4.99 -22.25 -12.91
CA LEU A 91 4.56 -22.20 -14.30
C LEU A 91 5.11 -23.42 -15.03
N LYS A 92 6.35 -23.80 -14.69
CA LYS A 92 7.00 -25.04 -15.10
C LYS A 92 6.19 -26.30 -14.74
N ARG A 93 5.74 -26.46 -13.49
CA ARG A 93 4.90 -27.59 -13.06
C ARG A 93 3.55 -27.62 -13.78
N GLU A 94 2.94 -26.47 -14.00
CA GLU A 94 1.63 -26.38 -14.65
C GLU A 94 1.73 -26.68 -16.17
N VAL A 95 2.79 -26.20 -16.81
CA VAL A 95 3.15 -26.55 -18.18
C VAL A 95 3.45 -28.05 -18.30
N GLU A 96 4.14 -28.63 -17.33
CA GLU A 96 4.46 -30.06 -17.30
C GLU A 96 3.20 -30.94 -17.20
N LYS A 97 2.28 -30.62 -16.28
CA LYS A 97 0.98 -31.30 -16.18
C LYS A 97 0.19 -31.22 -17.48
N THR A 98 0.19 -30.04 -18.12
CA THR A 98 -0.51 -29.83 -19.39
C THR A 98 0.09 -30.69 -20.49
N ARG A 99 1.42 -30.79 -20.56
CA ARG A 99 2.15 -31.65 -21.51
C ARG A 99 1.83 -33.13 -21.30
N GLU A 100 1.82 -33.59 -20.06
CA GLU A 100 1.43 -34.97 -19.72
C GLU A 100 0.00 -35.27 -20.14
N LEU A 101 -0.94 -34.36 -19.85
CA LEU A 101 -2.34 -34.51 -20.21
C LEU A 101 -2.53 -34.56 -21.73
N MET A 102 -1.92 -33.64 -22.47
CA MET A 102 -1.92 -33.63 -23.94
C MET A 102 -1.39 -34.93 -24.52
N THR A 103 -0.33 -35.49 -23.92
CA THR A 103 0.24 -36.78 -24.33
C THR A 103 -0.74 -37.92 -24.09
N LYS A 104 -1.41 -37.96 -22.93
CA LYS A 104 -2.43 -38.97 -22.61
C LYS A 104 -3.62 -38.89 -23.58
N VAL A 105 -4.15 -37.70 -23.83
CA VAL A 105 -5.26 -37.46 -24.77
C VAL A 105 -4.89 -37.90 -26.19
N THR A 106 -3.67 -37.56 -26.64
CA THR A 106 -3.19 -37.95 -27.97
C THR A 106 -3.07 -39.47 -28.12
N LYS A 107 -2.52 -40.15 -27.10
CA LYS A 107 -2.45 -41.62 -27.07
C LYS A 107 -3.84 -42.24 -27.11
N GLN A 108 -4.76 -41.77 -26.27
CA GLN A 108 -6.14 -42.27 -26.23
C GLN A 108 -6.82 -42.13 -27.60
N LYS A 109 -6.76 -40.93 -28.21
CA LYS A 109 -7.34 -40.68 -29.53
C LYS A 109 -6.77 -41.60 -30.62
N LEU A 110 -5.49 -41.98 -30.52
CA LEU A 110 -4.86 -42.93 -31.44
C LEU A 110 -5.37 -44.36 -31.22
N PHE A 111 -5.55 -44.78 -29.96
CA PHE A 111 -6.15 -46.08 -29.64
C PHE A 111 -7.59 -46.16 -30.10
N ASP A 112 -8.41 -45.13 -29.85
CA ASP A 112 -9.80 -45.07 -30.29
C ASP A 112 -9.92 -45.15 -31.81
N LYS A 113 -9.03 -44.48 -32.56
CA LYS A 113 -8.98 -44.54 -34.03
C LYS A 113 -8.54 -45.92 -34.56
N LYS A 114 -7.68 -46.64 -33.82
CA LYS A 114 -7.30 -48.01 -34.18
C LYS A 114 -8.45 -48.98 -33.92
N ASN A 115 -9.14 -48.83 -32.79
CA ASN A 115 -10.27 -49.66 -32.41
C ASN A 115 -11.50 -49.39 -33.29
N SER A 116 -11.72 -48.15 -33.75
CA SER A 116 -12.79 -47.84 -34.71
C SER A 116 -12.52 -48.34 -36.13
N ARG A 117 -11.26 -48.66 -36.46
CA ARG A 117 -10.88 -49.23 -37.76
C ARG A 117 -11.03 -50.76 -37.79
N ILE A 118 -11.01 -51.39 -36.61
CA ILE A 118 -11.29 -52.82 -36.45
C ILE A 118 -12.74 -52.94 -36.01
N HIS A 119 -13.68 -52.77 -36.95
CA HIS A 119 -14.93 -53.50 -36.80
C HIS A 119 -14.53 -54.99 -36.80
N PRO A 120 -14.86 -55.78 -35.76
CA PRO A 120 -14.83 -57.22 -35.93
C PRO A 120 -15.80 -57.47 -37.08
N LYS A 121 -15.29 -57.94 -38.22
CA LYS A 121 -16.14 -58.75 -39.08
C LYS A 121 -16.48 -59.92 -38.18
N GLU A 122 -17.65 -59.86 -37.54
CA GLU A 122 -18.27 -61.01 -36.93
C GLU A 122 -18.27 -62.05 -38.04
N HIS A 123 -17.33 -62.99 -37.96
CA HIS A 123 -17.41 -64.21 -38.70
C HIS A 123 -18.59 -64.94 -38.10
N HIS A 124 -19.79 -64.56 -38.54
CA HIS A 124 -21.00 -65.31 -38.34
C HIS A 124 -20.75 -66.62 -39.09
N LEU A 125 -20.15 -67.58 -38.38
CA LEU A 125 -20.14 -68.97 -38.80
C LEU A 125 -21.60 -69.30 -39.04
N ASP A 126 -21.94 -69.51 -40.31
CA ASP A 126 -23.27 -69.90 -40.72
C ASP A 126 -23.65 -71.13 -39.90
N SER A 127 -24.66 -71.00 -39.04
CA SER A 127 -25.03 -72.05 -38.09
C SER A 127 -25.33 -73.38 -38.80
N PHE A 128 -25.65 -73.30 -40.10
CA PHE A 128 -25.79 -74.43 -41.00
C PHE A 128 -24.49 -75.24 -41.19
N GLU A 129 -23.34 -74.60 -41.40
CA GLU A 129 -22.06 -75.29 -41.58
C GLU A 129 -21.58 -75.95 -40.27
N PHE A 130 -21.87 -75.32 -39.13
CA PHE A 130 -21.63 -75.93 -37.81
C PHE A 130 -22.46 -77.20 -37.62
N LEU A 131 -23.76 -77.16 -37.95
CA LEU A 131 -24.64 -78.32 -37.82
C LEU A 131 -24.19 -79.48 -38.72
N LYS A 132 -23.76 -79.16 -39.95
CA LYS A 132 -23.26 -80.13 -40.93
C LYS A 132 -21.98 -80.83 -40.48
N ALA A 133 -21.10 -80.13 -39.77
CA ALA A 133 -19.86 -80.70 -39.25
C ALA A 133 -20.08 -81.69 -38.09
N ILE A 134 -21.17 -81.57 -37.34
CA ILE A 134 -21.48 -82.45 -36.20
C ILE A 134 -22.30 -83.68 -36.63
N LEU A 135 -23.01 -83.59 -37.75
CA LEU A 135 -23.87 -84.66 -38.27
C LEU A 135 -23.14 -85.63 -39.22
N ASN A 136 -21.88 -85.37 -39.57
CA ASN A 136 -21.03 -86.24 -40.41
C ASN A 136 -20.05 -87.07 -39.58
#